data_AF-A0A924YEM6-F1
#
_entry.id   AF-A0A924YEM6-F1
#
_cell.length_a   1.000
_cell.length_b   1.000
_cell.length_c   1.000
_cell.angle_alpha   90.00
_cell.angle_beta   90.00
_cell.angle_gamma   90.00
#
_symmetry.space_group_name_H-M   'P 1'
#
loop_
_entity.id
_entity.type
_entity.pdbx_description
1 polymer ?
#
loop_
_entity_poly.entity_id
_entity_poly.type
_entity_poly.pdbx_seq_one_letter_code
_entity_poly.pdbx_strand_id
1 'polypeptide(L)'
;LIWRKFRRHRVAVVCFYALLLLYFVVFLAEFFAPHGAFERHSNYLLAPPTPIRFIDDQGVFHLQPFVYPMSNELDRATFQRTYVEDTRTRYVIRLFVQGEPYKLFGFIDSNIHLVGVDEPGIFLPFGTDSLGRDLLSRMLLGARTSLFVGLLGLIIGFVLGLFFGLGMALFTVVQRTKTGNAAGLSHFIFGKAASMVAADVWLIGVVSVVIALLCCGVFKEFSLLCFDEEFAAARGYRTALLDWLLTLMAVTVTLIGLQSVGLLLVVALLLIPPTAARFWTNDLKVMAGLAAAIGGVSCAGGVVLSAASPKLAAGAVIVLTGAGLFVVSLVFGKERGLWPRWRSQRQFERRIGRSDLLRACYELLEPILGPDQTTQESLTKYEIDDLELSAMRQWPTGHFHGLVSTAVRESLLVETSAGGYQLTQRGAEESRDAVRRHRLWEIYLLTQTDLDPRLVDRGADGIEHVLDPQQLADLERQLVTQLPQGIPPSPHPIASAASS
;
A
#
# COMPACT_ATOMS: atom_id res chain seq x y z
N LEU A 1 -38.54 16.83 0.01
CA LEU A 1 -38.64 15.84 -1.09
C LEU A 1 -37.53 14.78 -1.05
N ILE A 2 -36.25 15.19 -0.94
CA ILE A 2 -35.08 14.30 -0.86
C ILE A 2 -35.14 13.32 0.33
N TRP A 3 -35.43 13.80 1.54
CA TRP A 3 -35.55 12.95 2.74
C TRP A 3 -36.59 11.83 2.59
N ARG A 4 -37.72 12.14 1.95
CA ARG A 4 -38.80 11.17 1.71
C ARG A 4 -38.39 10.11 0.67
N LYS A 5 -37.55 10.46 -0.31
CA LYS A 5 -36.97 9.52 -1.29
C LYS A 5 -35.87 8.66 -0.66
N PHE A 6 -35.04 9.27 0.18
CA PHE A 6 -33.97 8.60 0.93
C PHE A 6 -34.51 7.54 1.89
N ARG A 7 -35.53 7.87 2.69
CA ARG A 7 -36.16 6.94 3.63
C ARG A 7 -36.80 5.70 2.98
N ARG A 8 -37.07 5.71 1.68
CA ARG A 8 -37.58 4.54 0.95
C ARG A 8 -36.49 3.50 0.68
N HIS A 9 -35.21 3.88 0.68
CA HIS A 9 -34.10 2.99 0.41
C HIS A 9 -33.51 2.45 1.72
N ARG A 10 -33.91 1.22 2.10
CA ARG A 10 -33.54 0.61 3.39
C ARG A 10 -32.03 0.60 3.63
N VAL A 11 -31.24 0.22 2.61
CA VAL A 11 -29.77 0.18 2.69
C VAL A 11 -29.20 1.57 2.99
N ALA A 12 -29.74 2.62 2.37
CA ALA A 12 -29.23 3.97 2.56
C ALA A 12 -29.51 4.47 3.99
N VAL A 13 -30.68 4.13 4.53
CA VAL A 13 -31.04 4.45 5.92
C VAL A 13 -30.15 3.72 6.92
N VAL A 14 -29.83 2.44 6.69
CA VAL A 14 -28.90 1.68 7.55
C VAL A 14 -27.50 2.31 7.51
N CYS A 15 -26.97 2.59 6.31
CA CYS A 15 -25.66 3.26 6.18
C CYS A 15 -25.64 4.62 6.87
N PHE A 16 -26.73 5.39 6.80
CA PHE A 16 -26.83 6.69 7.47
C PHE A 16 -26.75 6.55 8.99
N TYR A 17 -27.49 5.61 9.59
CA TYR A 17 -27.42 5.39 11.04
C TYR A 17 -26.07 4.81 11.48
N ALA A 18 -25.48 3.92 10.70
CA ALA A 18 -24.14 3.41 10.97
C ALA A 18 -23.09 4.54 10.94
N LEU A 19 -23.19 5.44 9.96
CA LEU A 19 -22.31 6.61 9.87
C LEU A 19 -22.53 7.56 11.05
N LEU A 20 -23.78 7.82 11.42
CA LEU A 20 -24.13 8.67 12.56
C LEU A 20 -23.57 8.10 13.87
N LEU A 21 -23.68 6.78 14.07
CA LEU A 21 -23.07 6.09 15.21
C LEU A 21 -21.54 6.23 15.20
N LEU A 22 -20.90 6.04 14.05
CA LEU A 22 -19.45 6.18 13.92
C LEU A 22 -19.00 7.59 14.30
N TYR A 23 -19.66 8.62 13.76
CA TYR A 23 -19.38 10.01 14.13
C TYR A 23 -19.64 10.28 15.61
N PHE A 24 -20.68 9.71 16.20
CA PHE A 24 -20.95 9.88 17.63
C PHE A 24 -19.83 9.30 18.51
N VAL A 25 -19.40 8.07 18.24
CA VAL A 25 -18.30 7.40 18.96
C VAL A 25 -17.01 8.20 18.81
N VAL A 26 -16.71 8.60 17.59
CA VAL A 26 -15.47 9.29 17.24
C VAL A 26 -15.44 10.74 17.72
N PHE A 27 -16.60 11.40 17.82
CA PHE A 27 -16.73 12.75 18.39
C PHE A 27 -16.40 12.77 19.89
N LEU A 28 -16.69 11.67 20.58
CA LEU A 28 -16.38 11.44 21.99
C LEU A 28 -15.21 10.44 22.13
N ALA A 29 -14.27 10.41 21.18
CA ALA A 29 -13.23 9.38 21.12
C ALA A 29 -12.43 9.27 22.42
N GLU A 30 -12.08 10.40 23.07
CA GLU A 30 -11.38 10.38 24.36
C GLU A 30 -12.18 9.74 25.48
N PHE A 31 -13.52 9.81 25.44
CA PHE A 31 -14.37 9.16 26.43
C PHE A 31 -14.52 7.64 26.14
N PHE A 32 -14.51 7.24 24.87
CA PHE A 32 -14.61 5.81 24.49
C PHE A 32 -13.28 5.06 24.51
N ALA A 33 -12.16 5.78 24.39
CA ALA A 33 -10.82 5.22 24.48
C ALA A 33 -10.50 4.83 25.93
N PRO A 34 -10.03 3.59 26.21
CA PRO A 34 -9.65 3.21 27.58
C PRO A 34 -8.39 3.93 28.09
N HIS A 35 -7.50 4.36 27.18
CA HIS A 35 -6.20 4.95 27.48
C HIS A 35 -5.91 6.16 26.57
N GLY A 36 -4.88 6.94 26.92
CA GLY A 36 -4.46 8.07 26.08
C GLY A 36 -3.84 7.66 24.73
N ALA A 37 -3.85 8.59 23.78
CA ALA A 37 -3.27 8.38 22.44
C ALA A 37 -1.77 8.06 22.45
N PHE A 38 -1.07 8.61 23.45
CA PHE A 38 0.38 8.58 23.56
C PHE A 38 0.86 7.86 24.82
N GLU A 39 -0.06 7.37 25.64
CA GLU A 39 0.25 6.60 26.83
C GLU A 39 0.95 5.30 26.42
N ARG A 40 2.04 4.97 27.11
CA ARG A 40 2.89 3.82 26.80
C ARG A 40 2.96 2.90 28.00
N HIS A 41 2.55 1.66 27.80
CA HIS A 41 2.71 0.60 28.78
C HIS A 41 3.96 -0.22 28.41
N SER A 42 5.12 0.18 28.95
CA SER A 42 6.43 -0.41 28.62
C SER A 42 6.59 -1.89 28.99
N ASN A 43 5.69 -2.44 29.81
CA ASN A 43 5.67 -3.87 30.14
C ASN A 43 4.81 -4.68 29.16
N TYR A 44 4.06 -4.00 28.28
CA TYR A 44 3.09 -4.57 27.36
C TYR A 44 3.43 -4.19 25.92
N LEU A 45 4.66 -4.43 25.45
CA LEU A 45 5.03 -4.25 24.04
C LEU A 45 4.52 -5.42 23.19
N LEU A 46 3.79 -5.14 22.10
CA LEU A 46 3.18 -6.17 21.24
C LEU A 46 2.32 -7.16 22.03
N ALA A 47 1.63 -6.68 23.06
CA ALA A 47 0.73 -7.49 23.85
C ALA A 47 -0.49 -7.88 23.02
N PRO A 48 -0.97 -9.14 23.14
CA PRO A 48 -2.19 -9.57 22.46
C PRO A 48 -3.44 -8.88 23.06
N PRO A 49 -4.59 -8.96 22.37
CA PRO A 49 -5.88 -8.54 22.91
C PRO A 49 -6.17 -9.16 24.28
N THR A 50 -6.56 -8.35 25.25
CA THR A 50 -6.94 -8.82 26.59
C THR A 50 -8.28 -9.53 26.51
N PRO A 51 -8.37 -10.84 26.79
CA PRO A 51 -9.62 -11.57 26.70
C PRO A 51 -10.54 -11.20 27.86
N ILE A 52 -11.81 -10.92 27.53
CA ILE A 52 -12.84 -10.64 28.51
C ILE A 52 -13.44 -11.98 28.98
N ARG A 53 -13.41 -12.23 30.29
CA ARG A 53 -13.92 -13.47 30.88
C ARG A 53 -15.12 -13.21 31.79
N PHE A 54 -16.03 -14.19 31.82
CA PHE A 54 -17.12 -14.28 32.79
C PHE A 54 -16.96 -15.50 33.71
N ILE A 55 -16.09 -16.45 33.36
CA ILE A 55 -15.84 -17.68 34.11
C ILE A 55 -14.38 -17.65 34.55
N ASP A 56 -14.14 -17.87 35.85
CA ASP A 56 -12.78 -17.90 36.41
C ASP A 56 -12.06 -19.23 36.14
N ASP A 57 -10.81 -19.34 36.60
CA ASP A 57 -9.99 -20.54 36.40
C ASP A 57 -10.52 -21.76 37.18
N GLN A 58 -11.35 -21.54 38.20
CA GLN A 58 -12.05 -22.56 38.98
C GLN A 58 -13.40 -22.96 38.38
N GLY A 59 -13.83 -22.33 37.28
CA GLY A 59 -15.10 -22.62 36.60
C GLY A 59 -16.32 -21.92 37.21
N VAL A 60 -16.13 -20.96 38.11
CA VAL A 60 -17.22 -20.18 38.71
C VAL A 60 -17.61 -19.03 37.77
N PHE A 61 -18.91 -18.89 37.52
CA PHE A 61 -19.47 -17.81 36.72
C PHE A 61 -19.65 -16.52 37.55
N HIS A 62 -19.17 -15.41 37.01
CA HIS A 62 -19.31 -14.06 37.55
C HIS A 62 -20.21 -13.24 36.62
N LEU A 63 -21.17 -12.51 37.19
CA LEU A 63 -22.08 -11.65 36.41
C LEU A 63 -21.37 -10.45 35.77
N GLN A 64 -20.32 -9.94 36.44
CA GLN A 64 -19.52 -8.84 35.93
C GLN A 64 -18.32 -9.37 35.14
N PRO A 65 -18.06 -8.84 33.93
CA PRO A 65 -16.89 -9.25 33.16
C PRO A 65 -15.60 -8.79 33.85
N PHE A 66 -14.56 -9.61 33.75
CA PHE A 66 -13.26 -9.32 34.33
C PHE A 66 -12.14 -9.75 33.39
N VAL A 67 -10.93 -9.29 33.69
CA VAL A 67 -9.70 -9.63 32.99
C VAL A 67 -8.62 -10.08 33.97
N TYR A 68 -7.72 -10.92 33.48
CA TYR A 68 -6.50 -11.28 34.19
C TYR A 68 -5.35 -10.38 33.71
N PRO A 69 -4.48 -9.91 34.62
CA PRO A 69 -3.29 -9.22 34.21
C PRO A 69 -2.38 -10.18 33.44
N MET A 70 -1.79 -9.69 32.36
CA MET A 70 -0.77 -10.43 31.64
C MET A 70 0.62 -10.05 32.17
N SER A 71 1.47 -11.05 32.33
CA SER A 71 2.89 -10.90 32.61
C SER A 71 3.70 -11.16 31.34
N ASN A 72 4.74 -10.37 31.13
CA ASN A 72 5.67 -10.55 30.01
C ASN A 72 6.78 -11.48 30.48
N GLU A 73 6.72 -12.74 30.04
CA GLU A 73 7.77 -13.71 30.32
C GLU A 73 8.65 -13.86 29.08
N LEU A 74 9.96 -13.75 29.30
CA LEU A 74 10.93 -14.12 28.27
C LEU A 74 11.10 -15.63 28.36
N ASP A 75 10.57 -16.34 27.38
CA ASP A 75 10.87 -17.75 27.24
C ASP A 75 12.37 -17.90 26.99
N ARG A 76 13.09 -18.50 27.95
CA ARG A 76 14.55 -18.64 27.91
C ARG A 76 15.02 -19.61 26.84
N ALA A 77 14.12 -20.44 26.30
CA ALA A 77 14.43 -21.38 25.23
C ALA A 77 14.31 -20.72 23.84
N THR A 78 13.32 -19.84 23.64
CA THR A 78 13.02 -19.23 22.32
C THR A 78 13.38 -17.75 22.24
N PHE A 79 13.82 -17.13 23.34
CA PHE A 79 14.01 -15.68 23.51
C PHE A 79 12.81 -14.83 23.04
N GLN A 80 11.65 -15.44 22.84
CA GLN A 80 10.42 -14.76 22.49
C GLN A 80 9.73 -14.30 23.78
N ARG A 81 9.19 -13.08 23.72
CA ARG A 81 8.35 -12.56 24.79
C ARG A 81 6.97 -13.17 24.64
N THR A 82 6.59 -14.04 25.56
CA THR A 82 5.25 -14.61 25.65
C THR A 82 4.47 -13.92 26.76
N TYR A 83 3.19 -13.70 26.50
CA TYR A 83 2.29 -13.12 27.49
C TYR A 83 1.51 -14.22 28.17
N VAL A 84 1.71 -14.37 29.49
CA VAL A 84 1.01 -15.37 30.30
C VAL A 84 0.08 -14.65 31.26
N GLU A 85 -1.19 -15.06 31.28
CA GLU A 85 -2.19 -14.55 32.22
C GLU A 85 -1.88 -15.02 33.64
N ASP A 86 -1.79 -14.09 34.60
CA ASP A 86 -1.72 -14.43 36.02
C ASP A 86 -3.14 -14.53 36.59
N THR A 87 -3.62 -15.77 36.79
CA THR A 87 -4.97 -16.05 37.27
C THR A 87 -5.16 -15.78 38.77
N ARG A 88 -4.11 -15.41 39.51
CA ARG A 88 -4.18 -15.15 40.96
C ARG A 88 -4.98 -13.90 41.30
N THR A 89 -4.99 -12.91 40.41
CA THR A 89 -5.64 -11.62 40.62
C THR A 89 -6.56 -11.30 39.47
N ARG A 90 -7.79 -10.89 39.77
CA ARG A 90 -8.81 -10.53 38.78
C ARG A 90 -9.14 -9.04 38.85
N TYR A 91 -9.21 -8.40 37.70
CA TYR A 91 -9.63 -6.99 37.58
C TYR A 91 -10.99 -6.92 36.91
N VAL A 92 -11.97 -6.37 37.62
CA VAL A 92 -13.34 -6.25 37.11
C VAL A 92 -13.41 -5.08 36.14
N ILE A 93 -13.99 -5.33 34.95
CA ILE A 93 -14.24 -4.28 33.97
C ILE A 93 -15.42 -3.45 34.47
N ARG A 94 -15.19 -2.15 34.66
CA ARG A 94 -16.21 -1.19 35.09
C ARG A 94 -16.50 -0.17 34.01
N LEU A 95 -17.71 0.39 34.08
CA LEU A 95 -18.09 1.52 33.25
C LEU A 95 -17.80 2.82 34.00
N PHE A 96 -17.45 3.89 33.26
CA PHE A 96 -17.18 5.23 33.80
C PHE A 96 -16.01 5.23 34.82
N VAL A 97 -14.87 4.68 34.41
CA VAL A 97 -13.68 4.56 35.25
C VAL A 97 -12.86 5.85 35.18
N GLN A 98 -12.26 6.24 36.30
CA GLN A 98 -11.28 7.34 36.32
C GLN A 98 -9.93 6.80 35.83
N GLY A 99 -9.40 7.39 34.76
CA GLY A 99 -8.09 7.04 34.20
C GLY A 99 -7.30 8.29 33.84
N GLU A 100 -6.48 8.21 32.79
CA GLU A 100 -5.62 9.32 32.38
C GLU A 100 -6.47 10.59 32.07
N PRO A 101 -6.07 11.77 32.58
CA PRO A 101 -6.76 13.01 32.28
C PRO A 101 -6.62 13.37 30.79
N TYR A 102 -7.73 13.75 30.17
CA TYR A 102 -7.81 14.17 28.79
C TYR A 102 -8.64 15.46 28.66
N LYS A 103 -8.49 16.11 27.51
CA LYS A 103 -9.29 17.30 27.16
C LYS A 103 -10.34 16.96 26.12
N LEU A 104 -11.59 16.83 26.56
CA LEU A 104 -12.71 16.68 25.64
C LEU A 104 -12.82 17.97 24.79
N PHE A 105 -12.82 17.79 23.47
CA PHE A 105 -12.78 18.88 22.48
C PHE A 105 -11.57 19.83 22.58
N GLY A 106 -10.55 19.48 23.37
CA GLY A 106 -9.38 20.32 23.60
C GLY A 106 -9.54 21.39 24.68
N PHE A 107 -10.70 21.51 25.34
CA PHE A 107 -10.95 22.56 26.35
C PHE A 107 -11.73 22.13 27.59
N ILE A 108 -12.42 20.99 27.59
CA ILE A 108 -13.09 20.47 28.79
C ILE A 108 -12.20 19.39 29.41
N ASP A 109 -11.64 19.67 30.58
CA ASP A 109 -10.85 18.68 31.32
C ASP A 109 -11.78 17.59 31.87
N SER A 110 -11.45 16.33 31.57
CA SER A 110 -12.15 15.14 32.05
C SER A 110 -11.14 14.02 32.25
N ASN A 111 -11.44 13.07 33.13
CA ASN A 111 -10.62 11.88 33.37
C ASN A 111 -11.47 10.60 33.39
N ILE A 112 -12.72 10.69 32.93
CA ILE A 112 -13.68 9.60 32.98
C ILE A 112 -13.68 8.89 31.63
N HIS A 113 -13.34 7.60 31.61
CA HIS A 113 -13.36 6.73 30.44
C HIS A 113 -14.55 5.77 30.52
N LEU A 114 -15.16 5.45 29.38
CA LEU A 114 -16.37 4.62 29.33
C LEU A 114 -16.12 3.23 29.90
N VAL A 115 -14.98 2.62 29.59
CA VAL A 115 -14.63 1.25 30.01
C VAL A 115 -13.19 1.23 30.48
N GLY A 116 -12.96 0.64 31.64
CA GLY A 116 -11.62 0.46 32.19
C GLY A 116 -11.62 -0.56 33.32
N VAL A 117 -10.47 -0.67 33.98
CA VAL A 117 -10.26 -1.50 35.17
C VAL A 117 -9.59 -0.66 36.24
N ASP A 118 -9.80 -1.00 37.52
CA ASP A 118 -9.14 -0.29 38.62
C ASP A 118 -7.62 -0.55 38.61
N GLU A 119 -6.82 0.46 38.95
CA GLU A 119 -5.37 0.30 39.11
C GLU A 119 -5.04 -0.76 40.19
N PRO A 120 -4.00 -1.59 39.99
CA PRO A 120 -2.99 -1.55 38.92
C PRO A 120 -3.33 -2.38 37.67
N GLY A 121 -4.59 -2.80 37.49
CA GLY A 121 -5.00 -3.56 36.31
C GLY A 121 -4.91 -2.73 35.02
N ILE A 122 -4.68 -3.40 33.89
CA ILE A 122 -4.67 -2.76 32.58
C ILE A 122 -5.61 -3.54 31.65
N PHE A 123 -6.46 -2.82 30.94
CA PHE A 123 -7.38 -3.38 29.95
C PHE A 123 -6.98 -2.94 28.55
N LEU A 124 -6.53 -3.87 27.71
CA LEU A 124 -6.04 -3.61 26.35
C LEU A 124 -6.89 -4.39 25.34
N PRO A 125 -8.06 -3.88 24.91
CA PRO A 125 -9.07 -4.67 24.22
C PRO A 125 -8.59 -5.29 22.92
N PHE A 126 -7.74 -4.55 22.18
CA PHE A 126 -7.15 -4.97 20.91
C PHE A 126 -5.64 -5.23 21.01
N GLY A 127 -5.07 -5.15 22.21
CA GLY A 127 -3.63 -5.29 22.44
C GLY A 127 -2.86 -4.00 22.15
N THR A 128 -1.54 -4.12 21.98
CA THR A 128 -0.64 -2.98 21.83
C THR A 128 0.28 -3.08 20.63
N ASP A 129 0.86 -1.93 20.25
CA ASP A 129 1.91 -1.87 19.23
C ASP A 129 3.32 -2.12 19.78
N SER A 130 4.33 -1.97 18.92
CA SER A 130 5.76 -2.12 19.28
C SER A 130 6.27 -1.13 20.33
N LEU A 131 5.51 -0.08 20.63
CA LEU A 131 5.84 0.92 21.65
C LEU A 131 4.99 0.75 22.92
N GLY A 132 4.13 -0.27 22.98
CA GLY A 132 3.26 -0.55 24.12
C GLY A 132 2.05 0.39 24.24
N ARG A 133 1.61 0.99 23.12
CA ARG A 133 0.42 1.87 23.09
C ARG A 133 -0.84 1.07 22.74
N ASP A 134 -1.96 1.36 23.39
CA ASP A 134 -3.24 0.69 23.13
C ASP A 134 -3.76 0.90 21.71
N LEU A 135 -4.06 -0.19 21.02
CA LEU A 135 -4.52 -0.17 19.63
C LEU A 135 -5.93 0.39 19.48
N LEU A 136 -6.86 0.08 20.40
CA LEU A 136 -8.24 0.58 20.31
C LEU A 136 -8.29 2.10 20.44
N SER A 137 -7.61 2.65 21.44
CA SER A 137 -7.53 4.10 21.68
C SER A 137 -6.94 4.83 20.47
N ARG A 138 -5.88 4.27 19.87
CA ARG A 138 -5.27 4.82 18.65
C ARG A 138 -6.20 4.73 17.44
N MET A 139 -6.94 3.64 17.28
CA MET A 139 -7.92 3.50 16.21
C MET A 139 -9.05 4.51 16.34
N LEU A 140 -9.60 4.73 17.53
CA LEU A 140 -10.66 5.71 17.78
C LEU A 140 -10.19 7.15 17.50
N LEU A 141 -9.03 7.52 18.03
CA LEU A 141 -8.47 8.86 17.86
C LEU A 141 -8.00 9.13 16.43
N GLY A 142 -7.46 8.10 15.74
CA GLY A 142 -7.11 8.18 14.32
C GLY A 142 -8.32 8.15 13.37
N ALA A 143 -9.38 7.43 13.74
CA ALA A 143 -10.65 7.46 13.01
C ALA A 143 -11.25 8.86 13.06
N ARG A 144 -11.08 9.60 14.16
CA ARG A 144 -11.48 11.01 14.29
C ARG A 144 -10.86 11.89 13.24
N THR A 145 -9.54 11.95 13.20
CA THR A 145 -8.85 12.79 12.22
C THR A 145 -9.26 12.40 10.80
N SER A 146 -9.37 11.10 10.51
CA SER A 146 -9.73 10.59 9.17
C SER A 146 -11.15 10.96 8.75
N LEU A 147 -12.15 10.80 9.64
CA LEU A 147 -13.55 11.12 9.34
C LEU A 147 -13.77 12.62 9.16
N PHE A 148 -13.13 13.45 9.99
CA PHE A 148 -13.26 14.90 9.91
C PHE A 148 -12.67 15.48 8.63
N VAL A 149 -11.54 14.95 8.16
CA VAL A 149 -10.92 15.39 6.89
C VAL A 149 -11.88 15.16 5.71
N GLY A 150 -12.55 14.00 5.66
CA GLY A 150 -13.55 13.71 4.62
C GLY A 150 -14.76 14.66 4.67
N LEU A 151 -15.26 14.95 5.88
CA LEU A 151 -16.37 15.90 6.08
C LEU A 151 -15.97 17.32 5.64
N LEU A 152 -14.77 17.77 6.00
CA LEU A 152 -14.26 19.08 5.59
C LEU A 152 -14.17 19.19 4.07
N GLY A 153 -13.64 18.16 3.41
CA GLY A 153 -13.59 18.09 1.94
C GLY A 153 -14.99 18.15 1.32
N LEU A 154 -15.97 17.44 1.89
CA LEU A 154 -17.37 17.50 1.44
C LEU A 154 -17.97 18.90 1.61
N ILE A 155 -17.73 19.57 2.74
CA ILE A 155 -18.25 20.92 3.00
C ILE A 155 -17.65 21.91 2.00
N ILE A 156 -16.33 21.89 1.81
CA ILE A 156 -15.63 22.76 0.85
C ILE A 156 -16.18 22.49 -0.57
N GLY A 157 -16.25 21.22 -0.98
CA GLY A 157 -16.77 20.83 -2.28
C GLY A 157 -18.22 21.23 -2.50
N PHE A 158 -19.07 21.08 -1.47
CA PHE A 158 -20.47 21.49 -1.51
C PHE A 158 -20.62 23.00 -1.64
N VAL A 159 -19.88 23.78 -0.83
CA VAL A 159 -19.90 25.25 -0.89
C VAL A 159 -19.46 25.73 -2.28
N LEU A 160 -18.32 25.24 -2.78
CA LEU A 160 -17.82 25.58 -4.12
C LEU A 160 -18.82 25.19 -5.22
N GLY A 161 -19.37 23.97 -5.14
CA GLY A 161 -20.37 23.48 -6.09
C GLY A 161 -21.67 24.28 -6.08
N LEU A 162 -22.12 24.70 -4.90
CA LEU A 162 -23.31 25.54 -4.73
C LEU A 162 -23.11 26.93 -5.34
N PHE A 163 -22.00 27.61 -5.03
CA PHE A 163 -21.70 28.93 -5.58
C PHE A 163 -21.46 28.87 -7.10
N PHE A 164 -20.76 27.85 -7.59
CA PHE A 164 -20.57 27.64 -9.01
C PHE A 164 -21.91 27.37 -9.73
N GLY A 165 -22.74 26.49 -9.19
CA GLY A 165 -24.07 26.19 -9.74
C GLY A 165 -25.00 27.40 -9.73
N LEU A 166 -25.01 28.19 -8.64
CA LEU A 166 -25.75 29.44 -8.56
C LEU A 166 -25.24 30.46 -9.58
N GLY A 167 -23.92 30.60 -9.71
CA GLY A 167 -23.28 31.45 -10.71
C GLY A 167 -23.69 31.07 -12.13
N MET A 168 -23.65 29.77 -12.46
CA MET A 168 -24.09 29.25 -13.77
C MET A 168 -25.59 29.43 -14.01
N ALA A 169 -26.44 29.28 -12.99
CA ALA A 169 -27.87 29.53 -13.09
C ALA A 169 -28.17 31.01 -13.36
N LEU A 170 -27.57 31.91 -12.57
CA LEU A 170 -27.68 33.37 -12.78
C LEU A 170 -27.16 33.77 -14.15
N PHE A 171 -26.01 33.22 -14.56
CA PHE A 171 -25.43 33.42 -15.88
C PHE A 171 -26.40 33.00 -17.00
N THR A 172 -27.05 31.85 -16.86
CA THR A 172 -28.04 31.36 -17.83
C THR A 172 -29.28 32.27 -17.89
N VAL A 173 -29.72 32.80 -16.75
CA VAL A 173 -30.83 33.78 -16.70
C VAL A 173 -30.45 35.06 -17.42
N VAL A 174 -29.25 35.61 -17.17
CA VAL A 174 -28.74 36.82 -17.83
C VAL A 174 -28.66 36.61 -19.34
N GLN A 175 -28.16 35.46 -19.81
CA GLN A 175 -28.06 35.16 -21.24
C GLN A 175 -29.41 35.07 -21.97
N ARG A 176 -30.49 34.70 -21.27
CA ARG A 176 -31.84 34.65 -21.85
C ARG A 176 -32.49 36.03 -21.97
N THR A 177 -31.94 37.06 -21.34
CA THR A 177 -32.41 38.44 -21.52
C THR A 177 -31.94 38.99 -22.87
N LYS A 178 -32.80 39.77 -23.56
CA LYS A 178 -32.52 40.31 -24.92
C LYS A 178 -31.22 41.13 -25.03
N THR A 179 -30.73 41.66 -23.91
CA THR A 179 -29.50 42.46 -23.82
C THR A 179 -28.25 41.63 -23.47
N GLY A 180 -28.41 40.44 -22.87
CA GLY A 180 -27.30 39.64 -22.34
C GLY A 180 -26.47 38.89 -23.38
N ASN A 181 -27.08 38.49 -24.50
CA ASN A 181 -26.38 37.80 -25.59
C ASN A 181 -25.42 38.72 -26.36
N ALA A 182 -25.61 40.04 -26.29
CA ALA A 182 -24.76 41.03 -26.95
C ALA A 182 -23.37 41.19 -26.32
N ALA A 183 -23.19 40.76 -25.06
CA ALA A 183 -21.94 40.93 -24.31
C ALA A 183 -20.94 39.77 -24.48
N GLY A 184 -21.25 38.71 -25.24
CA GLY A 184 -20.31 37.62 -25.54
C GLY A 184 -19.87 36.76 -24.35
N LEU A 185 -20.64 36.76 -23.24
CA LEU A 185 -20.28 36.13 -21.97
C LEU A 185 -20.03 34.60 -22.05
N SER A 186 -20.65 33.88 -22.98
CA SER A 186 -20.45 32.43 -23.19
C SER A 186 -18.99 32.10 -23.55
N HIS A 187 -18.31 32.96 -24.30
CA HIS A 187 -16.92 32.76 -24.69
C HIS A 187 -15.92 32.98 -23.54
N PHE A 188 -16.35 33.56 -22.41
CA PHE A 188 -15.47 33.80 -21.26
C PHE A 188 -15.25 32.54 -20.41
N ILE A 189 -16.29 31.73 -20.18
CA ILE A 189 -16.22 30.56 -19.28
C ILE A 189 -15.56 29.35 -19.97
N PHE A 190 -15.78 29.18 -21.28
CA PHE A 190 -15.17 28.10 -22.07
C PHE A 190 -13.75 28.42 -22.57
N GLY A 191 -13.22 29.58 -22.17
CA GLY A 191 -11.90 30.07 -22.55
C GLY A 191 -11.92 30.93 -23.81
N LYS A 192 -11.14 32.00 -23.79
CA LYS A 192 -10.90 32.89 -24.93
C LYS A 192 -9.81 32.39 -25.87
N ALA A 193 -9.42 31.11 -25.82
CA ALA A 193 -8.29 30.60 -26.62
C ALA A 193 -8.40 30.94 -28.13
N ALA A 194 -9.63 30.98 -28.67
CA ALA A 194 -9.89 31.39 -30.06
C ALA A 194 -9.95 32.93 -30.28
N SER A 195 -10.07 33.74 -29.23
CA SER A 195 -10.16 35.21 -29.26
C SER A 195 -9.02 35.89 -28.48
N MET A 196 -7.92 35.18 -28.25
CA MET A 196 -6.77 35.65 -27.50
C MET A 196 -6.02 36.74 -28.29
N VAL A 197 -5.77 37.87 -27.66
CA VAL A 197 -5.03 38.98 -28.27
C VAL A 197 -3.55 38.86 -27.92
N ALA A 198 -2.65 39.41 -28.74
CA ALA A 198 -1.21 39.39 -28.47
C ALA A 198 -0.82 39.91 -27.08
N ALA A 199 -1.57 40.87 -26.53
CA ALA A 199 -1.36 41.40 -25.18
C ALA A 199 -1.57 40.32 -24.08
N ASP A 200 -2.59 39.47 -24.24
CA ASP A 200 -2.86 38.37 -23.31
C ASP A 200 -1.72 37.35 -23.32
N VAL A 201 -1.19 37.02 -24.52
CA VAL A 201 -0.05 36.11 -24.70
C VAL A 201 1.21 36.65 -23.99
N TRP A 202 1.52 37.94 -24.16
CA TRP A 202 2.66 38.56 -23.50
C TRP A 202 2.53 38.57 -21.98
N LEU A 203 1.34 38.89 -21.46
CA LEU A 203 1.09 38.86 -20.02
C LEU A 203 1.29 37.45 -19.45
N ILE A 204 0.66 36.44 -20.06
CA ILE A 204 0.78 35.04 -19.63
C ILE A 204 2.24 34.58 -19.73
N GLY A 205 2.93 34.91 -20.82
CA GLY A 205 4.32 34.54 -21.05
C GLY A 205 5.26 35.11 -19.98
N VAL A 206 5.20 36.42 -19.73
CA VAL A 206 6.05 37.08 -18.74
C VAL A 206 5.81 36.52 -17.34
N VAL A 207 4.55 36.39 -16.92
CA VAL A 207 4.27 35.87 -15.57
C VAL A 207 4.67 34.40 -15.44
N SER A 208 4.45 33.58 -16.47
CA SER A 208 4.87 32.17 -16.46
C SER A 208 6.39 32.04 -16.35
N VAL A 209 7.16 32.90 -17.04
CA VAL A 209 8.62 32.92 -16.94
C VAL A 209 9.07 33.35 -15.54
N VAL A 210 8.47 34.39 -14.96
CA VAL A 210 8.78 34.83 -13.58
C VAL A 210 8.51 33.71 -12.58
N ILE A 211 7.36 33.05 -12.68
CA ILE A 211 6.99 31.94 -11.80
C ILE A 211 7.95 30.75 -12.00
N ALA A 212 8.29 30.41 -13.23
CA ALA A 212 9.23 29.33 -13.52
C ALA A 212 10.62 29.63 -12.94
N LEU A 213 11.13 30.85 -13.10
CA LEU A 213 12.41 31.28 -12.53
C LEU A 213 12.40 31.23 -11.00
N LEU A 214 11.34 31.73 -10.37
CA LEU A 214 11.17 31.66 -8.92
C LEU A 214 11.14 30.20 -8.45
N CYS A 215 10.36 29.34 -9.13
CA CYS A 215 10.25 27.91 -8.79
C CYS A 215 11.58 27.19 -8.92
N CYS A 216 12.36 27.49 -9.97
CA CYS A 216 13.71 26.96 -10.14
C CYS A 216 14.68 27.47 -9.06
N GLY A 217 14.58 28.75 -8.67
CA GLY A 217 15.43 29.38 -7.66
C GLY A 217 15.26 28.80 -6.26
N VAL A 218 14.00 28.50 -5.87
CA VAL A 218 13.67 27.88 -4.56
C VAL A 218 13.31 26.39 -4.66
N PHE A 219 13.72 25.71 -5.73
CA PHE A 219 13.33 24.32 -6.00
C PHE A 219 13.76 23.35 -4.89
N LYS A 220 14.96 23.56 -4.33
CA LYS A 220 15.49 22.71 -3.25
C LYS A 220 14.70 22.91 -1.95
N GLU A 221 14.29 24.13 -1.64
CA GLU A 221 13.47 24.48 -0.47
C GLU A 221 12.06 23.90 -0.58
N PHE A 222 11.41 24.04 -1.75
CA PHE A 222 10.10 23.43 -2.01
C PHE A 222 10.17 21.91 -1.99
N SER A 223 11.23 21.32 -2.54
CA SER A 223 11.45 19.88 -2.44
C SER A 223 11.51 19.44 -0.97
N LEU A 224 12.24 20.17 -0.12
CA LEU A 224 12.36 19.84 1.30
C LEU A 224 11.01 19.93 2.01
N LEU A 225 10.27 21.03 1.79
CA LEU A 225 8.94 21.25 2.35
C LEU A 225 7.95 20.12 1.98
N CYS A 226 7.99 19.65 0.74
CA CYS A 226 7.10 18.58 0.26
C CYS A 226 7.43 17.18 0.82
N PHE A 227 8.67 16.94 1.24
CA PHE A 227 9.09 15.63 1.76
C PHE A 227 9.08 15.58 3.29
N ASP A 228 9.56 16.64 3.95
CA ASP A 228 9.66 16.72 5.41
C ASP A 228 9.69 18.18 5.88
N GLU A 229 8.53 18.67 6.32
CA GLU A 229 8.39 20.02 6.87
C GLU A 229 9.14 20.19 8.20
N GLU A 230 9.15 19.18 9.07
CA GLU A 230 9.80 19.25 10.37
C GLU A 230 11.32 19.34 10.21
N PHE A 231 11.89 18.55 9.30
CA PHE A 231 13.30 18.63 8.95
C PHE A 231 13.68 19.98 8.33
N ALA A 232 12.81 20.55 7.49
CA ALA A 232 13.00 21.90 6.95
C ALA A 232 13.02 22.97 8.06
N ALA A 233 12.09 22.88 9.01
CA ALA A 233 12.00 23.78 10.16
C ALA A 233 13.23 23.65 11.08
N ALA A 234 13.68 22.43 11.37
CA ALA A 234 14.88 22.16 12.16
C ALA A 234 16.16 22.71 11.52
N ARG A 235 16.21 22.76 10.18
CA ARG A 235 17.31 23.35 9.40
C ARG A 235 17.26 24.89 9.35
N GLY A 236 16.26 25.51 9.97
CA GLY A 236 16.12 26.96 10.08
C GLY A 236 15.34 27.62 8.94
N TYR A 237 14.70 26.83 8.06
CA TYR A 237 13.82 27.40 7.04
C TYR A 237 12.50 27.87 7.65
N ARG A 238 12.01 29.02 7.20
CA ARG A 238 10.68 29.52 7.56
C ARG A 238 9.62 28.80 6.72
N THR A 239 9.20 27.61 7.14
CA THR A 239 8.28 26.73 6.40
C THR A 239 6.99 27.45 6.02
N ALA A 240 6.41 28.22 6.94
CA ALA A 240 5.21 29.03 6.68
C ALA A 240 5.38 30.02 5.51
N LEU A 241 6.55 30.66 5.35
CA LEU A 241 6.78 31.59 4.23
C LEU A 241 6.87 30.82 2.91
N LEU A 242 7.57 29.70 2.90
CA LEU A 242 7.69 28.85 1.72
C LEU A 242 6.33 28.29 1.29
N ASP A 243 5.50 27.87 2.24
CA ASP A 243 4.14 27.39 1.98
C ASP A 243 3.23 28.49 1.40
N TRP A 244 3.26 29.69 1.99
CA TRP A 244 2.56 30.85 1.43
C TRP A 244 3.05 31.23 0.04
N LEU A 245 4.36 31.16 -0.21
CA LEU A 245 4.94 31.46 -1.52
C LEU A 245 4.48 30.45 -2.58
N LEU A 246 4.54 29.15 -2.25
CA LEU A 246 4.08 28.08 -3.13
C LEU A 246 2.58 28.23 -3.45
N THR A 247 1.78 28.50 -2.42
CA THR A 247 0.33 28.75 -2.56
C THR A 247 0.05 29.97 -3.43
N LEU A 248 0.77 31.08 -3.23
CA LEU A 248 0.64 32.29 -4.03
C LEU A 248 0.98 32.02 -5.51
N MET A 249 2.06 31.29 -5.76
CA MET A 249 2.46 30.92 -7.13
C MET A 249 1.39 30.05 -7.81
N ALA A 250 0.87 29.03 -7.10
CA ALA A 250 -0.19 28.16 -7.62
C ALA A 250 -1.48 28.94 -7.93
N VAL A 251 -1.92 29.83 -7.03
CA VAL A 251 -3.07 30.71 -7.25
C VAL A 251 -2.81 31.64 -8.45
N THR A 252 -1.61 32.20 -8.58
CA THR A 252 -1.27 33.10 -9.69
C THR A 252 -1.33 32.37 -11.04
N VAL A 253 -0.70 31.18 -11.15
CA VAL A 253 -0.76 30.35 -12.37
C VAL A 253 -2.19 30.00 -12.73
N THR A 254 -3.00 29.58 -11.75
CA THR A 254 -4.38 29.17 -12.01
C THR A 254 -5.27 30.34 -12.44
N LEU A 255 -5.13 31.52 -11.83
CA LEU A 255 -5.89 32.72 -12.20
C LEU A 255 -5.55 33.22 -13.63
N ILE A 256 -4.27 33.19 -14.00
CA ILE A 256 -3.83 33.62 -15.33
C ILE A 256 -4.27 32.60 -16.40
N GLY A 257 -4.17 31.30 -16.09
CA GLY A 257 -4.66 30.24 -16.97
C GLY A 257 -6.19 30.28 -17.18
N LEU A 258 -6.94 30.76 -16.18
CA LEU A 258 -8.40 30.79 -16.20
C LEU A 258 -8.95 31.66 -17.32
N GLN A 259 -8.40 32.85 -17.53
CA GLN A 259 -8.87 33.76 -18.58
C GLN A 259 -8.56 33.25 -19.99
N SER A 260 -7.44 32.53 -20.15
CA SER A 260 -6.98 31.99 -21.42
C SER A 260 -7.81 30.80 -21.88
N VAL A 261 -7.98 29.79 -21.02
CA VAL A 261 -8.51 28.48 -21.45
C VAL A 261 -9.72 27.97 -20.66
N GLY A 262 -10.16 28.73 -19.67
CA GLY A 262 -11.33 28.40 -18.85
C GLY A 262 -11.01 27.48 -17.68
N LEU A 263 -11.92 27.46 -16.70
CA LEU A 263 -11.70 26.85 -15.38
C LEU A 263 -11.40 25.35 -15.46
N LEU A 264 -12.15 24.65 -16.31
CA LEU A 264 -12.07 23.19 -16.43
C LEU A 264 -10.69 22.74 -16.94
N LEU A 265 -10.12 23.47 -17.91
CA LEU A 265 -8.81 23.10 -18.43
C LEU A 265 -7.70 23.36 -17.41
N VAL A 266 -7.75 24.47 -16.68
CA VAL A 266 -6.72 24.81 -15.68
C VAL A 266 -6.59 23.70 -14.63
N VAL A 267 -7.71 23.22 -14.10
CA VAL A 267 -7.72 22.12 -13.12
C VAL A 267 -7.13 20.84 -13.72
N ALA A 268 -7.52 20.52 -14.96
CA ALA A 268 -7.01 19.35 -15.66
C ALA A 268 -5.49 19.42 -15.92
N LEU A 269 -4.98 20.57 -16.39
CA LEU A 269 -3.55 20.78 -16.64
C LEU A 269 -2.71 20.85 -15.36
N LEU A 270 -3.32 21.18 -14.23
CA LEU A 270 -2.65 21.16 -12.93
C LEU A 270 -2.49 19.73 -12.39
N LEU A 271 -3.36 18.81 -12.79
CA LEU A 271 -3.41 17.43 -12.28
C LEU A 271 -2.83 16.39 -13.25
N ILE A 272 -3.25 16.39 -14.52
CA ILE A 272 -2.96 15.32 -15.48
C ILE A 272 -1.46 15.20 -15.80
N PRO A 273 -0.73 16.28 -16.17
CA PRO A 273 0.68 16.14 -16.52
C PRO A 273 1.58 15.72 -15.34
N PRO A 274 1.46 16.28 -14.11
CA PRO A 274 2.23 15.80 -12.96
C PRO A 274 1.93 14.35 -12.59
N THR A 275 0.66 13.94 -12.64
CA THR A 275 0.27 12.56 -12.33
C THR A 275 0.76 11.58 -13.41
N ALA A 276 0.72 11.97 -14.68
CA ALA A 276 1.28 11.19 -15.78
C ALA A 276 2.80 11.05 -15.64
N ALA A 277 3.52 12.13 -15.36
CA ALA A 277 4.98 12.13 -15.20
C ALA A 277 5.45 11.21 -14.06
N ARG A 278 4.69 11.14 -12.97
CA ARG A 278 4.99 10.28 -11.81
C ARG A 278 5.05 8.79 -12.13
N PHE A 279 4.43 8.33 -13.22
CA PHE A 279 4.55 6.93 -13.65
C PHE A 279 5.93 6.59 -14.24
N TRP A 280 6.67 7.59 -14.71
CA TRP A 280 7.93 7.42 -15.41
C TRP A 280 9.17 7.55 -14.52
N THR A 281 9.09 8.30 -13.42
CA THR A 281 10.24 8.60 -12.57
C THR A 281 9.83 8.82 -11.12
N ASN A 282 10.75 8.52 -10.20
CA ASN A 282 10.63 8.87 -8.78
C ASN A 282 11.43 10.14 -8.43
N ASP A 283 12.19 10.70 -9.37
CA ASP A 283 12.98 11.92 -9.16
C ASP A 283 12.14 13.19 -9.40
N LEU A 284 12.05 14.06 -8.39
CA LEU A 284 11.22 15.26 -8.46
C LEU A 284 11.63 16.22 -9.59
N LYS A 285 12.95 16.38 -9.84
CA LYS A 285 13.48 17.24 -10.91
C LYS A 285 13.04 16.75 -12.29
N VAL A 286 13.19 15.44 -12.53
CA VAL A 286 12.82 14.82 -13.80
C VAL A 286 11.30 14.82 -13.95
N MET A 287 10.56 14.59 -12.87
CA MET A 287 9.09 14.62 -12.86
C MET A 287 8.55 16.01 -13.23
N ALA A 288 9.11 17.08 -12.69
CA ALA A 288 8.71 18.45 -13.04
C ALA A 288 8.96 18.76 -14.54
N GLY A 289 10.12 18.37 -15.07
CA GLY A 289 10.43 18.52 -16.50
C GLY A 289 9.51 17.70 -17.40
N LEU A 290 9.26 16.44 -17.05
CA LEU A 290 8.33 15.58 -17.79
C LEU A 290 6.89 16.10 -17.72
N ALA A 291 6.45 16.61 -16.57
CA ALA A 291 5.11 17.19 -16.42
C ALA A 291 4.94 18.43 -17.32
N ALA A 292 5.96 19.30 -17.38
CA ALA A 292 5.97 20.44 -18.30
C ALA A 292 5.91 19.99 -19.77
N ALA A 293 6.68 18.97 -20.15
CA ALA A 293 6.68 18.42 -21.51
C ALA A 293 5.33 17.78 -21.88
N ILE A 294 4.78 16.91 -21.02
CA ILE A 294 3.47 16.27 -21.22
C ILE A 294 2.37 17.33 -21.31
N GLY A 295 2.41 18.35 -20.44
CA GLY A 295 1.50 19.48 -20.47
C GLY A 295 1.58 20.23 -21.80
N GLY A 296 2.79 20.61 -22.23
CA GLY A 296 3.02 21.29 -23.50
C GLY A 296 2.54 20.49 -24.72
N VAL A 297 2.86 19.19 -24.78
CA VAL A 297 2.41 18.29 -25.86
C VAL A 297 0.89 18.13 -25.84
N SER A 298 0.27 18.02 -24.66
CA SER A 298 -1.19 17.91 -24.54
C SER A 298 -1.90 19.15 -25.09
N CYS A 299 -1.38 20.35 -24.77
CA CYS A 299 -1.88 21.63 -25.26
C CYS A 299 -1.70 21.77 -26.77
N ALA A 300 -0.47 21.54 -27.28
CA ALA A 300 -0.17 21.65 -28.70
C ALA A 300 -1.00 20.66 -29.53
N GLY A 301 -1.03 19.39 -29.13
CA GLY A 301 -1.83 18.36 -29.80
C GLY A 301 -3.33 18.65 -29.73
N GLY A 302 -3.82 19.12 -28.59
CA GLY A 302 -5.23 19.46 -28.41
C GLY A 302 -5.67 20.66 -29.26
N VAL A 303 -4.84 21.69 -29.39
CA VAL A 303 -5.11 22.87 -30.24
C VAL A 303 -5.09 22.48 -31.71
N VAL A 304 -4.09 21.73 -32.17
CA VAL A 304 -4.00 21.28 -33.57
C VAL A 304 -5.21 20.41 -33.94
N LEU A 305 -5.60 19.48 -33.06
CA LEU A 305 -6.75 18.61 -33.30
C LEU A 305 -8.08 19.38 -33.28
N SER A 306 -8.21 20.38 -32.40
CA SER A 306 -9.37 21.28 -32.36
C SER A 306 -9.45 22.16 -33.61
N ALA A 307 -8.32 22.63 -34.14
CA ALA A 307 -8.28 23.44 -35.37
C ALA A 307 -8.72 22.65 -36.61
N ALA A 308 -8.49 21.33 -36.62
CA ALA A 308 -8.95 20.45 -37.70
C ALA A 308 -10.47 20.18 -37.69
N SER A 309 -11.17 20.47 -36.58
CA SER A 309 -12.58 20.15 -36.39
C SER A 309 -13.38 21.36 -35.88
N PRO A 310 -14.13 22.08 -36.76
CA PRO A 310 -14.79 23.35 -36.43
C PRO A 310 -15.84 23.35 -35.31
N LYS A 311 -16.25 22.17 -34.82
CA LYS A 311 -17.32 22.00 -33.81
C LYS A 311 -16.79 21.64 -32.41
N LEU A 312 -15.50 21.43 -32.23
CA LEU A 312 -14.93 20.99 -30.95
C LEU A 312 -14.40 22.17 -30.15
N ALA A 313 -14.74 22.23 -28.85
CA ALA A 313 -14.20 23.22 -27.94
C ALA A 313 -12.74 22.88 -27.58
N ALA A 314 -11.81 23.80 -27.86
CA ALA A 314 -10.37 23.59 -27.68
C ALA A 314 -9.99 23.06 -26.29
N GLY A 315 -10.57 23.61 -25.23
CA GLY A 315 -10.32 23.15 -23.85
C GLY A 315 -10.66 21.67 -23.64
N ALA A 316 -11.80 21.20 -24.15
CA ALA A 316 -12.20 19.80 -24.02
C ALA A 316 -11.27 18.85 -24.78
N VAL A 317 -10.82 19.26 -25.97
CA VAL A 317 -9.88 18.47 -26.79
C VAL A 317 -8.52 18.37 -26.11
N ILE A 318 -8.01 19.45 -25.49
CA ILE A 318 -6.75 19.42 -24.72
C ILE A 318 -6.85 18.48 -23.52
N VAL A 319 -7.96 18.50 -22.78
CA VAL A 319 -8.17 17.54 -21.68
C VAL A 319 -8.16 16.11 -22.19
N LEU A 320 -8.80 15.85 -23.33
CA LEU A 320 -8.86 14.50 -23.92
C LEU A 320 -7.49 14.01 -24.40
N THR A 321 -6.69 14.86 -25.05
CA THR A 321 -5.31 14.52 -25.44
C THR A 321 -4.44 14.30 -24.20
N GLY A 322 -4.56 15.15 -23.18
CA GLY A 322 -3.87 14.97 -21.89
C GLY A 322 -4.25 13.66 -21.20
N ALA A 323 -5.55 13.33 -21.15
CA ALA A 323 -6.04 12.07 -20.60
C ALA A 323 -5.52 10.86 -21.39
N GLY A 324 -5.42 10.96 -22.72
CA GLY A 324 -4.78 9.95 -23.55
C GLY A 324 -3.31 9.72 -23.17
N LEU A 325 -2.53 10.80 -23.02
CA LEU A 325 -1.13 10.72 -22.58
C LEU A 325 -1.00 10.15 -21.15
N PHE A 326 -1.95 10.47 -20.27
CA PHE A 326 -2.02 9.87 -18.95
C PHE A 326 -2.26 8.36 -19.00
N VAL A 327 -3.20 7.87 -19.82
CA VAL A 327 -3.46 6.43 -19.98
C VAL A 327 -2.22 5.71 -20.52
N VAL A 328 -1.53 6.31 -21.50
CA VAL A 328 -0.26 5.76 -21.99
C VAL A 328 0.77 5.69 -20.86
N SER A 329 0.89 6.74 -20.05
CA SER A 329 1.81 6.79 -18.92
C SER A 329 1.46 5.76 -17.82
N LEU A 330 0.17 5.56 -17.55
CA LEU A 330 -0.34 4.55 -16.61
C LEU A 330 0.02 3.13 -17.05
N VAL A 331 -0.12 2.83 -18.35
CA VAL A 331 0.14 1.49 -18.88
C VAL A 331 1.64 1.23 -18.98
N PHE A 332 2.41 2.16 -19.56
CA PHE A 332 3.79 1.94 -19.99
C PHE A 332 4.86 2.58 -19.08
N GLY A 333 4.47 3.35 -18.07
CA GLY A 333 5.42 4.06 -17.21
C GLY A 333 6.42 3.11 -16.53
N LYS A 334 7.71 3.45 -16.60
CA LYS A 334 8.82 2.58 -16.18
C LYS A 334 8.75 2.15 -14.70
N GLU A 335 8.42 3.08 -13.80
CA GLU A 335 8.53 2.88 -12.35
C GLU A 335 7.23 2.37 -11.73
N ARG A 336 6.08 2.89 -12.18
CA ARG A 336 4.77 2.61 -11.57
C ARG A 336 3.73 2.10 -12.56
N GLY A 337 4.12 1.86 -13.81
CA GLY A 337 3.21 1.42 -14.85
C GLY A 337 2.68 0.01 -14.61
N LEU A 338 1.49 -0.26 -15.13
CA LEU A 338 0.83 -1.56 -15.01
C LEU A 338 1.58 -2.65 -15.79
N TRP A 339 2.12 -2.32 -16.97
CA TRP A 339 2.79 -3.29 -17.82
C TRP A 339 4.13 -3.77 -17.26
N PRO A 340 5.06 -2.91 -16.81
CA PRO A 340 6.31 -3.39 -16.19
C PRO A 340 6.04 -4.25 -14.96
N ARG A 341 5.07 -3.87 -14.12
CA ARG A 341 4.66 -4.65 -12.95
C ARG A 341 4.10 -6.02 -13.29
N TRP A 342 3.20 -6.07 -14.27
CA TRP A 342 2.63 -7.34 -14.73
C TRP A 342 3.71 -8.23 -15.37
N ARG A 343 4.64 -7.65 -16.13
CA ARG A 343 5.74 -8.38 -16.74
C ARG A 343 6.73 -8.89 -15.68
N SER A 344 7.10 -8.07 -14.71
CA SER A 344 8.00 -8.48 -13.62
C SER A 344 7.36 -9.57 -12.77
N GLN A 345 6.07 -9.43 -12.45
CA GLN A 345 5.30 -10.43 -11.71
C GLN A 345 5.26 -11.77 -12.46
N ARG A 346 4.92 -11.76 -13.76
CA ARG A 346 4.92 -12.99 -14.57
C ARG A 346 6.29 -13.61 -14.73
N GLN A 347 7.34 -12.80 -14.85
CA GLN A 347 8.71 -13.31 -14.92
C GLN A 347 9.15 -13.92 -13.58
N PHE A 348 8.75 -13.30 -12.47
CA PHE A 348 8.99 -13.80 -11.12
C PHE A 348 8.27 -15.11 -10.86
N GLU A 349 6.95 -15.19 -11.13
CA GLU A 349 6.15 -16.41 -11.00
C GLU A 349 6.72 -17.57 -11.83
N ARG A 350 7.20 -17.29 -13.06
CA ARG A 350 7.86 -18.32 -13.89
C ARG A 350 9.19 -18.78 -13.33
N ARG A 351 9.99 -17.88 -12.76
CA ARG A 351 11.28 -18.23 -12.13
C ARG A 351 11.07 -19.08 -10.89
N ILE A 352 10.12 -18.71 -10.04
CA ILE A 352 9.70 -19.48 -8.85
C ILE A 352 9.23 -20.86 -9.29
N GLY A 353 8.20 -20.92 -10.15
CA GLY A 353 7.62 -22.21 -10.55
C GLY A 353 8.63 -23.15 -11.21
N ARG A 354 9.62 -22.62 -11.94
CA ARG A 354 10.72 -23.42 -12.48
C ARG A 354 11.65 -23.96 -11.39
N SER A 355 12.04 -23.12 -10.43
CA SER A 355 12.91 -23.51 -9.32
C SER A 355 12.21 -24.56 -8.44
N ASP A 356 10.93 -24.37 -8.15
CA ASP A 356 10.13 -25.30 -7.36
C ASP A 356 9.92 -26.64 -8.08
N LEU A 357 9.70 -26.63 -9.40
CA LEU A 357 9.60 -27.85 -10.22
C LEU A 357 10.88 -28.66 -10.14
N LEU A 358 12.04 -28.01 -10.34
CA LEU A 358 13.34 -28.68 -10.28
C LEU A 358 13.66 -29.19 -8.87
N ARG A 359 13.28 -28.45 -7.83
CA ARG A 359 13.40 -28.89 -6.44
C ARG A 359 12.54 -30.13 -6.15
N ALA A 360 11.29 -30.14 -6.59
CA ALA A 360 10.40 -31.30 -6.45
C ALA A 360 10.97 -32.55 -7.15
N CYS A 361 11.56 -32.39 -8.34
CA CYS A 361 12.25 -33.48 -9.02
C CYS A 361 13.40 -34.05 -8.17
N TYR A 362 14.20 -33.19 -7.52
CA TYR A 362 15.29 -33.65 -6.67
C TYR A 362 14.78 -34.32 -5.39
N GLU A 363 13.78 -33.75 -4.72
CA GLU A 363 13.19 -34.28 -3.48
C GLU A 363 12.49 -35.63 -3.69
N LEU A 364 11.99 -35.92 -4.90
CA LEU A 364 11.49 -37.26 -5.26
C LEU A 364 12.61 -38.29 -5.43
N LEU A 365 13.74 -37.88 -5.99
CA LEU A 365 14.87 -38.77 -6.29
C LEU A 365 15.79 -39.00 -5.08
N GLU A 366 15.86 -38.05 -4.15
CA GLU A 366 16.76 -38.12 -2.99
C GLU A 366 16.49 -39.33 -2.08
N PRO A 367 15.23 -39.69 -1.73
CA PRO A 367 14.95 -40.90 -0.95
C PRO A 367 15.36 -42.20 -1.66
N ILE A 368 15.30 -42.21 -3.00
CA ILE A 368 15.62 -43.39 -3.83
C ILE A 368 17.13 -43.59 -3.93
N LEU A 369 17.88 -42.50 -4.07
CA LEU A 369 19.34 -42.49 -4.24
C LEU A 369 20.09 -42.51 -2.91
N GLY A 370 19.52 -41.94 -1.85
CA GLY A 370 20.20 -41.66 -0.60
C GLY A 370 21.06 -40.38 -0.65
N PRO A 371 21.33 -39.75 0.52
CA PRO A 371 21.95 -38.42 0.60
C PRO A 371 23.41 -38.35 0.10
N ASP A 372 24.17 -39.45 0.18
CA ASP A 372 25.58 -39.48 -0.24
C ASP A 372 25.77 -39.88 -1.72
N GLN A 373 24.74 -40.41 -2.39
CA GLN A 373 24.85 -40.91 -3.78
C GLN A 373 24.12 -40.03 -4.81
N THR A 374 23.52 -38.91 -4.37
CA THR A 374 22.80 -37.93 -5.20
C THR A 374 23.77 -37.05 -6.01
N THR A 375 24.52 -37.69 -6.90
CA THR A 375 25.37 -37.01 -7.88
C THR A 375 24.59 -36.60 -9.12
N GLN A 376 25.13 -35.65 -9.88
CA GLN A 376 24.52 -35.16 -11.12
C GLN A 376 24.23 -36.28 -12.13
N GLU A 377 25.15 -37.23 -12.26
CA GLU A 377 24.97 -38.39 -13.16
C GLU A 377 23.94 -39.40 -12.65
N SER A 378 23.76 -39.50 -11.33
CA SER A 378 22.73 -40.36 -10.75
C SER A 378 21.34 -39.80 -11.03
N LEU A 379 21.14 -38.49 -10.89
CA LEU A 379 19.85 -37.81 -11.09
C LEU A 379 19.30 -37.94 -12.51
N THR A 380 20.16 -38.02 -13.53
CA THR A 380 19.75 -38.13 -14.93
C THR A 380 19.28 -39.53 -15.34
N LYS A 381 19.47 -40.55 -14.48
CA LYS A 381 19.21 -41.96 -14.82
C LYS A 381 17.83 -42.46 -14.40
N TYR A 382 17.11 -41.70 -13.57
CA TYR A 382 15.83 -42.12 -13.01
C TYR A 382 14.69 -41.38 -13.70
N GLU A 383 13.64 -42.14 -14.03
CA GLU A 383 12.38 -41.61 -14.54
C GLU A 383 11.49 -41.20 -13.37
N ILE A 384 10.86 -40.04 -13.50
CA ILE A 384 9.93 -39.48 -12.52
C ILE A 384 8.53 -39.51 -13.13
N ASP A 385 7.59 -40.17 -12.45
CA ASP A 385 6.21 -40.26 -12.91
C ASP A 385 5.48 -38.90 -12.80
N ASP A 386 4.70 -38.56 -13.83
CA ASP A 386 3.89 -37.31 -13.87
C ASP A 386 2.91 -37.21 -12.69
N LEU A 387 2.36 -38.36 -12.25
CA LEU A 387 1.44 -38.44 -11.12
C LEU A 387 2.13 -38.14 -9.78
N GLU A 388 3.36 -38.63 -9.59
CA GLU A 388 4.13 -38.36 -8.36
C GLU A 388 4.61 -36.91 -8.32
N LEU A 389 5.07 -36.39 -9.46
CA LEU A 389 5.55 -35.01 -9.58
C LEU A 389 4.43 -33.99 -9.38
N SER A 390 3.23 -34.26 -9.89
CA SER A 390 2.05 -33.40 -9.67
C SER A 390 1.46 -33.52 -8.25
N ALA A 391 1.73 -34.61 -7.52
CA ALA A 391 1.27 -34.79 -6.15
C ALA A 391 2.18 -34.13 -5.10
N MET A 392 3.48 -33.96 -5.40
CA MET A 392 4.48 -33.33 -4.52
C MET A 392 4.12 -31.89 -4.13
N ARG A 393 3.62 -31.08 -5.07
CA ARG A 393 3.16 -29.71 -4.82
C ARG A 393 1.74 -29.53 -5.33
N GLN A 394 0.88 -28.86 -4.55
CA GLN A 394 -0.54 -28.62 -4.87
C GLN A 394 -0.74 -27.58 -6.00
N TRP A 395 -0.09 -27.76 -7.15
CA TRP A 395 -0.25 -26.87 -8.30
C TRP A 395 -1.58 -27.14 -9.01
N PRO A 396 -2.26 -26.08 -9.52
CA PRO A 396 -3.36 -26.27 -10.46
C PRO A 396 -2.87 -27.02 -11.70
N THR A 397 -3.65 -28.00 -12.19
CA THR A 397 -3.25 -28.88 -13.30
C THR A 397 -2.78 -28.11 -14.54
N GLY A 398 -3.47 -27.03 -14.92
CA GLY A 398 -3.07 -26.18 -16.04
C GLY A 398 -1.75 -25.42 -15.84
N HIS A 399 -1.40 -25.10 -14.59
CA HIS A 399 -0.13 -24.43 -14.27
C HIS A 399 1.04 -25.41 -14.31
N PHE A 400 0.86 -26.60 -13.74
CA PHE A 400 1.85 -27.67 -13.76
C PHE A 400 2.31 -28.05 -15.17
N HIS A 401 1.36 -28.37 -16.06
CA HIS A 401 1.69 -28.68 -17.46
C HIS A 401 2.39 -27.51 -18.18
N GLY A 402 2.05 -26.27 -17.83
CA GLY A 402 2.74 -25.07 -18.33
C GLY A 402 4.19 -24.96 -17.88
N LEU A 403 4.49 -25.36 -16.64
CA LEU A 403 5.85 -25.40 -16.08
C LEU A 403 6.67 -26.51 -16.72
N VAL A 404 6.13 -27.73 -16.78
CA VAL A 404 6.80 -28.89 -17.38
C VAL A 404 7.10 -28.66 -18.85
N SER A 405 6.12 -28.21 -19.64
CA SER A 405 6.34 -27.88 -21.06
C SER A 405 7.39 -26.78 -21.27
N THR A 406 7.48 -25.82 -20.35
CA THR A 406 8.53 -24.79 -20.37
C THR A 406 9.90 -25.39 -20.03
N ALA A 407 9.99 -26.26 -19.03
CA ALA A 407 11.22 -26.94 -18.63
C ALA A 407 11.74 -27.90 -19.71
N VAL A 408 10.86 -28.62 -20.41
CA VAL A 408 11.22 -29.44 -21.57
C VAL A 408 11.73 -28.57 -22.73
N ARG A 409 11.05 -27.45 -23.02
CA ARG A 409 11.51 -26.49 -24.04
C ARG A 409 12.86 -25.84 -23.69
N GLU A 410 13.14 -25.62 -22.41
CA GLU A 410 14.42 -25.10 -21.90
C GLU A 410 15.51 -26.18 -21.76
N SER A 411 15.22 -27.42 -22.16
CA SER A 411 16.13 -28.57 -22.07
C SER A 411 16.60 -28.89 -20.65
N LEU A 412 15.72 -28.68 -19.66
CA LEU A 412 15.92 -29.06 -18.26
C LEU A 412 15.32 -30.44 -17.94
N LEU A 413 14.24 -30.81 -18.64
CA LEU A 413 13.59 -32.12 -18.56
C LEU A 413 13.48 -32.74 -19.96
N VAL A 414 13.44 -34.06 -20.01
CA VAL A 414 13.14 -34.85 -21.22
C VAL A 414 11.96 -35.74 -20.91
N GLU A 415 10.99 -35.75 -21.82
CA GLU A 415 9.83 -36.66 -21.74
C GLU A 415 10.25 -38.07 -22.17
N THR A 416 9.89 -39.06 -21.37
CA THR A 416 10.25 -40.45 -21.59
C THR A 416 9.09 -41.20 -22.26
N SER A 417 9.39 -42.30 -22.96
CA SER A 417 8.39 -43.07 -23.73
C SER A 417 7.26 -43.67 -22.89
N ALA A 418 7.41 -43.76 -21.57
CA ALA A 418 6.39 -44.28 -20.66
C ALA A 418 5.47 -43.20 -20.07
N GLY A 419 5.65 -41.93 -20.44
CA GLY A 419 4.84 -40.81 -19.94
C GLY A 419 5.37 -40.14 -18.65
N GLY A 420 6.59 -40.49 -18.22
CA GLY A 420 7.32 -39.79 -17.17
C GLY A 420 8.33 -38.75 -17.72
N TYR A 421 9.09 -38.15 -16.81
CA TYR A 421 10.14 -37.17 -17.14
C TYR A 421 11.48 -37.55 -16.52
N GLN A 422 12.56 -37.21 -17.22
CA GLN A 422 13.93 -37.35 -16.74
C GLN A 422 14.65 -35.99 -16.73
N LEU A 423 15.47 -35.74 -15.71
CA LEU A 423 16.32 -34.55 -15.66
C LEU A 423 17.42 -34.65 -16.72
N THR A 424 17.65 -33.55 -17.45
CA THR A 424 18.87 -33.44 -18.27
C THR A 424 20.08 -33.18 -17.38
N GLN A 425 21.29 -33.29 -17.94
CA GLN A 425 22.51 -32.92 -17.22
C GLN A 425 22.45 -31.50 -16.64
N ARG A 426 21.85 -30.56 -17.39
CA ARG A 426 21.64 -29.18 -16.97
C ARG A 426 20.52 -29.05 -15.92
N GLY A 427 19.42 -29.79 -16.08
CA GLY A 427 18.34 -29.83 -15.08
C GLY A 427 18.80 -30.41 -13.74
N ALA A 428 19.68 -31.40 -13.77
CA ALA A 428 20.29 -32.00 -12.58
C ALA A 428 21.21 -31.00 -11.84
N GLU A 429 21.92 -30.12 -12.54
CA GLU A 429 22.68 -29.03 -11.91
C GLU A 429 21.74 -27.98 -11.29
N GLU A 430 20.79 -27.45 -12.08
CA GLU A 430 19.90 -26.38 -11.61
C GLU A 430 18.99 -26.84 -10.45
N SER A 431 18.58 -28.13 -10.42
CA SER A 431 17.82 -28.71 -9.31
C SER A 431 18.64 -28.84 -8.02
N ARG A 432 19.90 -29.28 -8.12
CA ARG A 432 20.83 -29.31 -6.98
C ARG A 432 21.06 -27.92 -6.41
N ASP A 433 21.26 -26.93 -7.27
CA ASP A 433 21.44 -25.54 -6.85
C ASP A 433 20.17 -24.93 -6.24
N ALA A 434 18.99 -25.29 -6.75
CA ALA A 434 17.71 -24.87 -6.17
C ALA A 434 17.52 -25.43 -4.75
N VAL A 435 17.73 -26.74 -4.56
CA VAL A 435 17.61 -27.41 -3.25
C VAL A 435 18.65 -26.87 -2.28
N ARG A 436 19.89 -26.67 -2.74
CA ARG A 436 20.96 -26.12 -1.90
C ARG A 436 20.63 -24.72 -1.40
N ARG A 437 20.12 -23.84 -2.27
CA ARG A 437 19.66 -22.49 -1.89
C ARG A 437 18.54 -22.54 -0.87
N HIS A 438 17.56 -23.41 -1.09
CA HIS A 438 16.44 -23.60 -0.16
C HIS A 438 16.92 -24.04 1.22
N ARG A 439 17.69 -25.13 1.30
CA ARG A 439 18.14 -25.71 2.57
C ARG A 439 19.07 -24.79 3.34
N LEU A 440 19.96 -24.05 2.65
CA LEU A 440 20.81 -23.05 3.30
C LEU A 440 19.97 -21.96 3.97
N TRP A 441 18.88 -21.54 3.34
CA TRP A 441 17.99 -20.55 3.90
C TRP A 441 17.12 -21.10 5.03
N GLU A 442 16.63 -22.32 4.88
CA GLU A 442 15.91 -23.05 5.93
C GLU A 442 16.79 -23.19 7.18
N ILE A 443 18.05 -23.60 7.01
CA ILE A 443 19.05 -23.67 8.09
C ILE A 443 19.37 -22.29 8.65
N TYR A 444 19.53 -21.27 7.81
CA TYR A 444 19.75 -19.90 8.28
C TYR A 444 18.59 -19.42 9.15
N LEU A 445 17.35 -19.61 8.71
CA LEU A 445 16.17 -19.25 9.48
C LEU A 445 16.12 -20.07 10.77
N LEU A 446 16.35 -21.38 10.73
CA LEU A 446 16.40 -22.22 11.93
C LEU A 446 17.52 -21.82 12.92
N THR A 447 18.63 -21.27 12.44
CA THR A 447 19.80 -20.93 13.28
C THR A 447 19.80 -19.48 13.77
N GLN A 448 19.29 -18.54 12.98
CA GLN A 448 19.31 -17.10 13.29
C GLN A 448 17.96 -16.57 13.77
N THR A 449 16.88 -17.30 13.52
CA THR A 449 15.54 -16.95 13.99
C THR A 449 14.99 -18.09 14.83
N ASP A 450 14.51 -17.79 16.04
CA ASP A 450 13.81 -18.77 16.91
C ASP A 450 12.39 -19.06 16.37
N LEU A 451 12.28 -19.39 15.09
CA LEU A 451 11.02 -19.71 14.41
C LEU A 451 10.76 -21.21 14.45
N ASP A 452 9.50 -21.61 14.64
CA ASP A 452 9.06 -23.01 14.55
C ASP A 452 9.46 -23.59 13.17
N PRO A 453 10.16 -24.75 13.12
CA PRO A 453 10.58 -25.38 11.87
C PRO A 453 9.46 -25.54 10.83
N ARG A 454 8.20 -25.76 11.25
CA ARG A 454 7.06 -25.91 10.33
C ARG A 454 6.59 -24.59 9.71
N LEU A 455 6.89 -23.46 10.35
CA LEU A 455 6.59 -22.12 9.84
C LEU A 455 7.73 -21.58 8.95
N VAL A 456 8.95 -22.10 9.14
CA VAL A 456 10.13 -21.77 8.35
C VAL A 456 9.95 -22.18 6.89
N ASP A 457 9.42 -23.37 6.60
CA ASP A 457 9.25 -23.87 5.22
C ASP A 457 8.37 -22.96 4.34
N ARG A 458 7.20 -22.53 4.86
CA ARG A 458 6.31 -21.58 4.15
C ARG A 458 6.91 -20.18 4.01
N GLY A 459 7.72 -19.75 4.98
CA GLY A 459 8.42 -18.46 4.93
C GLY A 459 9.63 -18.49 4.01
N ALA A 460 10.33 -19.63 3.93
CA ALA A 460 11.50 -19.86 3.11
C ALA A 460 11.14 -19.88 1.61
N ASP A 461 10.09 -20.60 1.23
CA ASP A 461 9.57 -20.68 -0.14
C ASP A 461 9.26 -19.29 -0.74
N GLY A 462 8.82 -18.34 0.08
CA GLY A 462 8.50 -16.97 -0.37
C GLY A 462 9.73 -16.05 -0.49
N ILE A 463 10.78 -16.30 0.30
CA ILE A 463 11.93 -15.38 0.46
C ILE A 463 13.13 -15.85 -0.37
N GLU A 464 13.30 -17.15 -0.58
CA GLU A 464 14.46 -17.72 -1.30
C GLU A 464 14.62 -17.18 -2.73
N HIS A 465 13.52 -16.80 -3.37
CA HIS A 465 13.50 -16.28 -4.75
C HIS A 465 13.77 -14.77 -4.83
N VAL A 466 13.87 -14.09 -3.68
CA VAL A 466 14.12 -12.65 -3.57
C VAL A 466 15.60 -12.35 -3.30
N LEU A 467 16.38 -13.35 -2.87
CA LEU A 467 17.78 -13.18 -2.50
C LEU A 467 18.70 -13.00 -3.72
N ASP A 468 19.58 -12.00 -3.64
CA ASP A 468 20.60 -11.73 -4.66
C ASP A 468 21.78 -12.71 -4.50
N PRO A 469 22.50 -13.13 -5.57
CA PRO A 469 23.60 -14.10 -5.46
C PRO A 469 24.72 -13.68 -4.51
N GLN A 470 24.90 -12.37 -4.28
CA GLN A 470 25.85 -11.85 -3.29
C GLN A 470 25.39 -12.15 -1.85
N GLN A 471 24.10 -11.98 -1.55
CA GLN A 471 23.55 -12.29 -0.24
C GLN A 471 23.66 -13.78 0.04
N LEU A 472 23.42 -14.63 -0.96
CA LEU A 472 23.62 -16.08 -0.87
C LEU A 472 25.08 -16.44 -0.58
N ALA A 473 26.04 -15.81 -1.25
CA ALA A 473 27.46 -16.05 -0.99
C ALA A 473 27.89 -15.61 0.42
N ASP A 474 27.31 -14.53 0.94
CA ASP A 474 27.56 -14.07 2.31
C ASP A 474 26.92 -15.00 3.36
N LEU A 475 25.71 -15.51 3.09
CA LEU A 475 25.06 -16.58 3.86
C LEU A 475 25.91 -17.85 3.90
N GLU A 476 26.43 -18.28 2.74
CA GLU A 476 27.33 -19.42 2.67
C GLU A 476 28.58 -19.19 3.51
N ARG A 477 29.24 -18.03 3.40
CA ARG A 477 30.43 -17.73 4.24
C ARG A 477 30.12 -17.78 5.74
N GLN A 478 28.93 -17.33 6.15
CA GLN A 478 28.51 -17.37 7.55
C GLN A 478 28.21 -18.79 8.05
N LEU A 479 27.68 -19.66 7.19
CA LEU A 479 27.26 -21.02 7.55
C LEU A 479 28.31 -22.10 7.23
N VAL A 480 29.33 -21.81 6.42
CA VAL A 480 30.40 -22.74 5.99
C VAL A 480 31.19 -23.32 7.17
N THR A 481 31.21 -22.65 8.33
CA THR A 481 31.87 -23.19 9.54
C THR A 481 31.05 -24.29 10.23
N GLN A 482 29.76 -24.43 9.89
CA GLN A 482 28.81 -25.33 10.57
C GLN A 482 28.23 -26.42 9.65
N LEU A 483 28.43 -26.34 8.33
CA LEU A 483 27.83 -27.27 7.36
C LEU A 483 28.87 -28.13 6.64
N PRO A 484 28.54 -29.40 6.31
CA PRO A 484 29.39 -30.27 5.52
C PRO A 484 29.61 -29.71 4.09
N GLN A 485 30.73 -30.08 3.45
CA GLN A 485 30.96 -29.75 2.03
C GLN A 485 29.94 -30.48 1.16
N GLY A 486 28.85 -29.81 0.77
CA GLY A 486 27.80 -30.41 -0.06
C GLY A 486 26.44 -29.70 0.02
N ILE A 487 25.38 -30.41 -0.38
CA ILE A 487 23.99 -30.01 -0.15
C ILE A 487 23.64 -30.45 1.28
N PRO A 488 23.15 -29.55 2.16
CA PRO A 488 22.76 -29.94 3.51
C PRO A 488 21.65 -31.01 3.46
N PRO A 489 21.54 -31.95 4.40
CA PRO A 489 20.38 -32.83 4.48
C PRO A 489 19.10 -32.03 4.77
N SER A 490 17.95 -32.52 4.30
CA SER A 490 16.67 -31.92 4.64
C SER A 490 16.46 -31.91 6.17
N PRO A 491 16.14 -30.77 6.80
CA PRO A 491 15.77 -30.69 8.21
C PRO A 491 14.48 -31.46 8.53
N HIS A 492 13.65 -31.69 7.50
CA HIS A 492 12.43 -32.47 7.58
C HIS A 492 12.62 -33.83 6.89
N PRO A 493 12.49 -34.96 7.60
CA PRO A 493 12.45 -36.26 6.96
C PRO A 493 11.16 -36.34 6.11
N ILE A 494 11.31 -36.34 4.79
CA ILE A 494 10.20 -36.60 3.87
C ILE A 494 9.78 -38.05 4.12
N ALA A 495 8.59 -38.25 4.70
CA ALA A 495 8.04 -39.58 4.87
C ALA A 495 7.85 -40.19 3.47
N SER A 496 8.64 -41.21 3.15
CA SER A 496 8.55 -41.92 1.88
C SER A 496 7.11 -42.39 1.66
N ALA A 497 6.48 -41.97 0.57
CA ALA A 497 5.22 -42.55 0.09
C ALA A 497 5.41 -43.94 -0.53
N ALA A 498 6.32 -44.74 0.05
CA ALA A 498 6.63 -46.11 -0.34
C ALA A 498 6.39 -47.03 0.87
N SER A 499 5.15 -47.09 1.34
CA SER A 499 4.66 -48.20 2.16
C SER A 499 3.15 -48.38 2.00
N SER A 500 2.74 -48.85 0.83
CA SER A 500 1.53 -49.68 0.66
C SER A 500 1.53 -50.35 -0.70
#